data_AF-F7JR79-F1
#
_entry.id   AF-F7JR79-F1
#
_cell.length_a   1.000
_cell.length_b   1.000
_cell.length_c   1.000
_cell.angle_alpha   90.00
_cell.angle_beta   90.00
_cell.angle_gamma   90.00
#
_symmetry.space_group_name_H-M   'P 1'
#
loop_
_entity.id
_entity.type
_entity.pdbx_description
1 polymer ?
#
loop_
_entity_poly.entity_id
_entity_poly.type
_entity_poly.pdbx_seq_one_letter_code
_entity_poly.pdbx_strand_id
1 'polypeptide(L)'
;MKYVEVLKNAVQESLTKEKLKSLLILCDEIFIEENGTFEDVTELERVFFKTLENKQYRQTKQYFDLMEFKNEFMQFEKLLSEEEKQKIFILEILNEVEELNQFLLNKKLRSELTVTQLEDIENLCTKIESIYNTKEILFFQKCISGLKMETIESLYAFEKRLYSENYIKVQNHIMQTLKRGGIILIVAGSKGLTPQRIYGYILEETECCKCPESLIRILRKI
;
A
#
# COMPACT_ATOMS: atom_id res chain seq x y z
N MET A 1 19.46 -10.10 -7.67
CA MET A 1 19.06 -11.48 -7.28
C MET A 1 18.66 -12.23 -8.52
N LYS A 2 18.89 -13.55 -8.58
CA LYS A 2 18.74 -14.31 -9.83
C LYS A 2 17.30 -14.26 -10.37
N TYR A 3 16.29 -14.39 -9.50
CA TYR A 3 14.88 -14.36 -9.92
C TYR A 3 14.42 -12.97 -10.42
N VAL A 4 15.03 -11.87 -9.92
CA VAL A 4 14.79 -10.51 -10.43
C VAL A 4 15.39 -10.35 -11.83
N GLU A 5 16.60 -10.85 -12.04
CA GLU A 5 17.30 -10.77 -13.33
C GLU A 5 16.56 -11.52 -14.43
N VAL A 6 15.94 -12.66 -14.10
CA VAL A 6 15.08 -13.43 -15.03
C VAL A 6 13.96 -12.56 -15.59
N LEU A 7 13.22 -11.83 -14.75
CA LEU A 7 12.15 -10.93 -15.22
C LEU A 7 12.70 -9.70 -15.96
N LYS A 8 13.77 -9.08 -15.48
CA LYS A 8 14.38 -7.90 -16.14
C LYS A 8 14.80 -8.18 -17.58
N ASN A 9 15.40 -9.34 -17.82
CA ASN A 9 15.80 -9.74 -19.17
C ASN A 9 14.58 -9.97 -20.07
N ALA A 10 13.46 -10.39 -19.48
CA ALA A 10 12.22 -10.64 -20.21
C ALA A 10 11.47 -9.34 -20.59
N VAL A 11 11.63 -8.24 -19.83
CA VAL A 11 11.13 -6.88 -20.18
C VAL A 11 11.65 -6.37 -21.52
N GLN A 12 12.81 -6.87 -21.96
CA GLN A 12 13.40 -6.47 -23.23
C GLN A 12 12.74 -7.16 -24.44
N GLU A 13 11.85 -8.14 -24.23
CA GLU A 13 11.17 -8.90 -25.27
C GLU A 13 9.64 -8.76 -25.16
N SER A 14 8.90 -8.87 -26.27
CA SER A 14 7.44 -8.95 -26.22
C SER A 14 7.01 -10.30 -25.64
N LEU A 15 6.64 -10.31 -24.36
CA LEU A 15 6.20 -11.51 -23.63
C LEU A 15 4.78 -11.94 -23.96
N THR A 16 4.60 -13.23 -24.22
CA THR A 16 3.27 -13.87 -24.22
C THR A 16 2.92 -14.34 -22.82
N LYS A 17 1.63 -14.59 -22.57
CA LYS A 17 1.12 -15.10 -21.29
C LYS A 17 1.79 -16.42 -20.88
N GLU A 18 1.94 -17.35 -21.81
CA GLU A 18 2.53 -18.67 -21.58
C GLU A 18 4.01 -18.55 -21.21
N LYS A 19 4.76 -17.68 -21.92
CA LYS A 19 6.17 -17.41 -21.61
C LYS A 19 6.32 -16.79 -20.22
N LEU A 20 5.47 -15.83 -19.87
CA LEU A 20 5.48 -15.21 -18.55
C LEU A 20 5.25 -16.26 -17.44
N LYS A 21 4.28 -17.17 -17.63
CA LYS A 21 4.06 -18.27 -16.66
C LYS A 21 5.29 -19.15 -16.48
N SER A 22 5.93 -19.56 -17.57
CA SER A 22 7.15 -20.37 -17.48
C SER A 22 8.29 -19.64 -16.77
N LEU A 23 8.44 -18.34 -17.00
CA LEU A 23 9.43 -17.52 -16.30
C LEU A 23 9.11 -17.38 -14.81
N LEU A 24 7.84 -17.19 -14.45
CA LEU A 24 7.45 -17.09 -13.05
C LEU A 24 7.65 -18.42 -12.29
N ILE A 25 7.44 -19.56 -12.94
CA ILE A 25 7.79 -20.88 -12.36
C ILE A 25 9.30 -20.98 -12.13
N LEU A 26 10.12 -20.53 -13.09
CA LEU A 26 11.57 -20.49 -12.89
C LEU A 26 11.96 -19.52 -11.76
N CYS A 27 11.28 -18.38 -11.64
CA CYS A 27 11.47 -17.45 -10.52
C CYS A 27 11.10 -18.10 -9.18
N ASP A 28 10.02 -18.89 -9.11
CA ASP A 28 9.64 -19.66 -7.91
C ASP A 28 10.76 -20.62 -7.51
N GLU A 29 11.26 -21.44 -8.45
CA GLU A 29 12.34 -22.40 -8.20
C GLU A 29 13.59 -21.72 -7.63
N ILE A 30 14.02 -20.63 -8.27
CA ILE A 30 15.18 -19.85 -7.83
C ILE A 30 14.93 -19.20 -6.46
N PHE A 31 13.73 -18.64 -6.25
CA PHE A 31 13.38 -17.98 -5.00
C PHE A 31 13.37 -18.97 -3.83
N ILE A 32 12.83 -20.18 -4.03
CA ILE A 32 12.82 -21.26 -3.05
C ILE A 32 14.25 -21.76 -2.78
N GLU A 33 15.10 -21.88 -3.81
CA GLU A 33 16.51 -22.25 -3.61
C GLU A 33 17.25 -21.21 -2.74
N GLU A 34 16.98 -19.92 -2.95
CA GLU A 34 17.67 -18.83 -2.26
C GLU A 34 17.13 -18.54 -0.85
N ASN A 35 15.83 -18.70 -0.61
CA ASN A 35 15.15 -18.25 0.62
C ASN A 35 14.45 -19.38 1.39
N GLY A 36 14.29 -20.56 0.79
CA GLY A 36 13.52 -21.67 1.34
C GLY A 36 12.01 -21.51 1.11
N THR A 37 11.26 -22.43 1.72
CA THR A 37 9.80 -22.35 1.86
C THR A 37 9.46 -21.83 3.26
N PHE A 38 8.23 -21.36 3.44
CA PHE A 38 7.77 -20.80 4.71
C PHE A 38 6.55 -21.58 5.19
N GLU A 39 6.60 -22.10 6.41
CA GLU A 39 5.48 -22.84 7.02
C GLU A 39 4.51 -21.91 7.76
N ASP A 40 5.00 -20.77 8.26
CA ASP A 40 4.19 -19.77 8.95
C ASP A 40 4.72 -18.33 8.82
N VAL A 41 3.88 -17.38 9.23
CA VAL A 41 4.16 -15.93 9.18
C VAL A 41 5.40 -15.54 10.00
N THR A 42 5.78 -16.29 11.03
CA THR A 42 6.96 -16.03 11.85
C THR A 42 8.24 -16.28 11.07
N GLU A 43 8.26 -17.26 10.17
CA GLU A 43 9.40 -17.54 9.29
C GLU A 43 9.58 -16.42 8.27
N LEU A 44 8.47 -15.95 7.68
CA LEU A 44 8.47 -14.77 6.83
C LEU A 44 8.98 -13.53 7.57
N GLU A 45 8.49 -13.29 8.79
CA GLU A 45 8.93 -12.17 9.62
C GLU A 45 10.45 -12.21 9.82
N ARG A 46 11.03 -13.38 10.11
CA ARG A 46 12.48 -13.54 10.36
C ARG A 46 13.34 -13.33 9.11
N VAL A 47 12.85 -13.72 7.93
CA VAL A 47 13.62 -13.61 6.68
C VAL A 47 13.54 -12.19 6.10
N PHE A 48 12.34 -11.60 6.09
CA PHE A 48 12.09 -10.31 5.44
C PHE A 48 12.23 -9.12 6.37
N PHE A 49 12.18 -9.32 7.69
CA PHE A 49 12.27 -8.25 8.68
C PHE A 49 13.26 -8.58 9.80
N LYS A 50 13.93 -7.54 10.30
CA LYS A 50 14.83 -7.61 11.45
C LYS A 50 14.24 -6.81 12.59
N THR A 51 14.04 -7.48 13.73
CA THR A 51 13.72 -6.81 15.00
C THR A 51 14.96 -6.15 15.57
N LEU A 52 14.87 -4.85 15.83
CA LEU A 52 15.89 -4.03 16.47
C LEU A 52 15.71 -4.07 17.99
N GLU A 53 16.75 -3.66 18.73
CA GLU A 53 16.76 -3.69 20.21
C GLU A 53 15.60 -2.90 20.86
N ASN A 54 15.13 -1.85 20.19
CA ASN A 54 13.99 -1.04 20.61
C ASN A 54 12.62 -1.62 20.19
N LYS A 55 12.56 -2.90 19.79
CA LYS A 55 11.36 -3.57 19.25
C LYS A 55 10.79 -2.92 17.98
N GLN A 56 11.58 -2.10 17.28
CA GLN A 56 11.23 -1.64 15.94
C GLN A 56 11.66 -2.67 14.90
N TYR A 57 11.02 -2.62 13.74
CA TYR A 57 11.31 -3.51 12.63
C TYR A 57 12.02 -2.75 11.52
N ARG A 58 12.93 -3.44 10.83
CA ARG A 58 13.60 -2.95 9.63
C ARG A 58 13.55 -4.02 8.55
N GLN A 59 13.26 -3.61 7.33
CA GLN A 59 13.29 -4.47 6.15
C GLN A 59 14.72 -5.01 5.89
N THR A 60 14.82 -6.30 5.59
CA THR A 60 16.09 -6.96 5.23
C THR A 60 16.43 -6.74 3.75
N LYS A 61 17.59 -7.25 3.32
CA LYS A 61 17.95 -7.25 1.90
C LYS A 61 16.93 -8.04 1.07
N GLN A 62 16.52 -9.20 1.58
CA GLN A 62 15.54 -10.10 0.96
C GLN A 62 14.22 -9.38 0.70
N TYR A 63 13.77 -8.52 1.61
CA TYR A 63 12.58 -7.69 1.39
C TYR A 63 12.75 -6.76 0.18
N PHE A 64 13.87 -6.04 0.10
CA PHE A 64 14.11 -5.12 -1.01
C PHE A 64 14.25 -5.85 -2.35
N ASP A 65 14.89 -7.02 -2.35
CA ASP A 65 15.01 -7.87 -3.53
C ASP A 65 13.62 -8.35 -4.02
N LEU A 66 12.72 -8.71 -3.09
CA LEU A 66 11.34 -9.10 -3.40
C LEU A 66 10.50 -7.92 -3.92
N MET A 67 10.67 -6.72 -3.35
CA MET A 67 10.02 -5.51 -3.86
C MET A 67 10.55 -5.11 -5.24
N GLU A 68 11.82 -5.35 -5.52
CA GLU A 68 12.40 -5.14 -6.85
C GLU A 68 11.75 -6.10 -7.87
N PHE A 69 11.60 -7.37 -7.51
CA PHE A 69 10.85 -8.33 -8.33
C PHE A 69 9.42 -7.86 -8.61
N LYS A 70 8.69 -7.37 -7.58
CA LYS A 70 7.35 -6.80 -7.75
C LYS A 70 7.33 -5.69 -8.79
N ASN A 71 8.26 -4.75 -8.72
CA ASN A 71 8.31 -3.61 -9.65
C ASN A 71 8.49 -4.07 -11.10
N GLU A 72 9.28 -5.11 -11.34
CA GLU A 72 9.43 -5.71 -12.67
C GLU A 72 8.16 -6.45 -13.10
N PHE A 73 7.57 -7.25 -12.20
CA PHE A 73 6.34 -8.00 -12.47
C PHE A 73 5.14 -7.10 -12.82
N MET A 74 5.01 -5.93 -12.18
CA MET A 74 3.91 -4.99 -12.41
C MET A 74 3.75 -4.58 -13.89
N GLN A 75 4.82 -4.64 -14.68
CA GLN A 75 4.79 -4.34 -16.11
C GLN A 75 3.98 -5.36 -16.91
N PHE A 76 3.86 -6.59 -16.40
CA PHE A 76 3.22 -7.72 -17.06
C PHE A 76 1.98 -8.23 -16.34
N GLU A 77 1.68 -7.67 -15.16
CA GLU A 77 0.62 -8.15 -14.27
C GLU A 77 -0.71 -8.40 -14.99
N LYS A 78 -1.06 -7.53 -15.95
CA LYS A 78 -2.30 -7.61 -16.74
C LYS A 78 -2.41 -8.83 -17.65
N LEU A 79 -1.31 -9.56 -17.90
CA LEU A 79 -1.31 -10.77 -18.71
C LEU A 79 -1.86 -12.00 -17.95
N LEU A 80 -1.94 -11.92 -16.62
CA LEU A 80 -2.43 -13.00 -15.76
C LEU A 80 -3.73 -12.61 -15.08
N SER A 81 -4.64 -13.57 -14.92
CA SER A 81 -5.80 -13.41 -14.04
C SER A 81 -5.39 -13.54 -12.57
N GLU A 82 -6.22 -13.03 -11.65
CA GLU A 82 -5.98 -13.18 -10.21
C GLU A 82 -5.86 -14.66 -9.78
N GLU A 83 -6.70 -15.54 -10.32
CA GLU A 83 -6.63 -16.99 -10.07
C GLU A 83 -5.30 -17.62 -10.53
N GLU A 84 -4.64 -17.04 -11.53
CA GLU A 84 -3.34 -17.51 -11.99
C GLU A 84 -2.21 -16.99 -11.11
N LYS A 85 -2.29 -15.74 -10.66
CA LYS A 85 -1.33 -15.15 -9.71
C LYS A 85 -1.32 -15.91 -8.39
N GLN A 86 -2.48 -16.34 -7.89
CA GLN A 86 -2.62 -17.12 -6.66
C GLN A 86 -1.97 -18.51 -6.71
N LYS A 87 -1.56 -19.01 -7.89
CA LYS A 87 -0.89 -20.31 -8.05
C LYS A 87 0.63 -20.21 -8.11
N ILE A 88 1.17 -18.99 -8.03
CA ILE A 88 2.59 -18.70 -8.17
C ILE A 88 3.12 -18.34 -6.80
N PHE A 89 4.08 -19.13 -6.31
CA PHE A 89 4.50 -19.09 -4.92
C PHE A 89 5.14 -17.75 -4.55
N ILE A 90 6.04 -17.22 -5.38
CA ILE A 90 6.70 -15.94 -5.11
C ILE A 90 5.70 -14.77 -5.05
N LEU A 91 4.57 -14.86 -5.76
CA LEU A 91 3.51 -13.84 -5.72
C LEU A 91 2.64 -13.96 -4.47
N GLU A 92 2.40 -15.18 -3.99
CA GLU A 92 1.76 -15.42 -2.69
C GLU A 92 2.62 -14.83 -1.56
N ILE A 93 3.92 -15.18 -1.52
CA ILE A 93 4.86 -14.65 -0.54
C ILE A 93 5.00 -13.14 -0.64
N LEU A 94 4.99 -12.58 -1.85
CA LEU A 94 4.99 -11.13 -2.06
C LEU A 94 3.82 -10.46 -1.34
N ASN A 95 2.59 -10.97 -1.54
CA ASN A 95 1.41 -10.42 -0.89
C ASN A 95 1.52 -10.50 0.63
N GLU A 96 1.88 -11.67 1.19
CA GLU A 96 2.00 -11.85 2.64
C GLU A 96 3.06 -10.94 3.26
N VAL A 97 4.21 -10.76 2.58
CA VAL A 97 5.27 -9.85 3.04
C VAL A 97 4.84 -8.39 2.97
N GLU A 98 4.03 -8.00 1.99
CA GLU A 98 3.45 -6.65 1.93
C GLU A 98 2.43 -6.41 3.04
N GLU A 99 1.53 -7.36 3.29
CA GLU A 99 0.58 -7.30 4.40
C GLU A 99 1.30 -7.15 5.73
N LEU A 100 2.32 -7.99 5.97
CA LEU A 100 3.14 -7.93 7.18
C LEU A 100 3.87 -6.59 7.28
N ASN A 101 4.43 -6.07 6.20
CA ASN A 101 5.07 -4.75 6.19
C ASN A 101 4.10 -3.64 6.58
N GLN A 102 2.87 -3.64 6.04
CA GLN A 102 1.85 -2.66 6.42
C GLN A 102 1.47 -2.77 7.89
N PHE A 103 1.31 -3.99 8.41
CA PHE A 103 1.02 -4.23 9.82
C PHE A 103 2.15 -3.73 10.75
N LEU A 104 3.41 -4.06 10.45
CA LEU A 104 4.57 -3.64 11.23
C LEU A 104 4.75 -2.11 11.19
N LEU A 105 4.54 -1.50 10.02
CA LEU A 105 4.56 -0.05 9.86
C LEU A 105 3.45 0.61 10.68
N ASN A 106 2.25 0.04 10.69
CA ASN A 106 1.12 0.54 11.48
C ASN A 106 1.44 0.55 12.96
N LYS A 107 1.94 -0.57 13.50
CA LYS A 107 2.37 -0.69 14.89
C LYS A 107 3.40 0.38 15.26
N LYS A 108 4.39 0.62 14.39
CA LYS A 108 5.40 1.66 14.58
C LYS A 108 4.77 3.06 14.61
N LEU A 109 4.00 3.42 13.58
CA LEU A 109 3.38 4.74 13.48
C LEU A 109 2.47 5.02 14.67
N ARG A 110 1.67 4.03 15.11
CA ARG A 110 0.80 4.17 16.28
C ARG A 110 1.58 4.41 17.57
N SER A 111 2.77 3.82 17.73
CA SER A 111 3.61 4.04 18.91
C SER A 111 4.26 5.44 18.95
N GLU A 112 4.27 6.14 17.81
CA GLU A 112 4.85 7.49 17.67
C GLU A 112 3.80 8.60 17.82
N LEU A 113 2.51 8.25 17.92
CA LEU A 113 1.39 9.20 18.02
C LEU A 113 0.83 9.26 19.44
N THR A 114 0.31 10.44 19.78
CA THR A 114 -0.43 10.65 21.03
C THR A 114 -1.80 9.97 21.00
N VAL A 115 -2.38 9.74 22.18
CA VAL A 115 -3.74 9.15 22.30
C VAL A 115 -4.77 9.98 21.52
N THR A 116 -4.74 11.31 21.64
CA THR A 116 -5.65 12.21 20.93
C THR A 116 -5.49 12.11 19.41
N GLN A 117 -4.25 12.08 18.91
CA GLN A 117 -4.02 11.90 17.46
C GLN A 117 -4.57 10.55 16.97
N LEU A 118 -4.38 9.47 17.74
CA LEU A 118 -4.93 8.16 17.41
C LEU A 118 -6.46 8.17 17.38
N GLU A 119 -7.11 8.82 18.36
CA GLU A 119 -8.56 8.99 18.37
C GLU A 119 -9.06 9.76 17.15
N ASP A 120 -8.37 10.83 16.75
CA ASP A 120 -8.71 11.60 15.55
C ASP A 120 -8.61 10.77 14.27
N ILE A 121 -7.58 9.93 14.16
CA ILE A 121 -7.40 9.02 13.02
C ILE A 121 -8.51 7.96 13.00
N GLU A 122 -8.83 7.34 14.13
CA GLU A 122 -9.91 6.34 14.20
C GLU A 122 -11.28 6.96 13.87
N ASN A 123 -11.54 8.17 14.35
CA ASN A 123 -12.74 8.94 14.04
C ASN A 123 -12.81 9.27 12.54
N LEU A 124 -11.68 9.62 11.92
CA LEU A 124 -11.60 9.88 10.49
C LEU A 124 -11.82 8.61 9.67
N CYS A 125 -11.18 7.49 10.01
CA CYS A 125 -11.42 6.21 9.34
C CYS A 125 -12.90 5.80 9.41
N THR A 126 -13.54 5.95 10.57
CA THR A 126 -14.97 5.69 10.76
C THR A 126 -15.83 6.59 9.87
N LYS A 127 -15.47 7.89 9.75
CA LYS A 127 -16.16 8.82 8.84
C LYS A 127 -15.99 8.37 7.39
N ILE A 128 -14.80 7.94 6.97
CA ILE A 128 -14.53 7.47 5.60
C ILE A 128 -15.39 6.24 5.29
N GLU A 129 -15.39 5.24 6.19
CA GLU A 129 -16.19 4.01 6.07
C GLU A 129 -17.70 4.32 5.96
N SER A 130 -18.17 5.36 6.65
CA SER A 130 -19.58 5.77 6.59
C SER A 130 -20.00 6.47 5.29
N ILE A 131 -19.05 6.87 4.43
CA ILE A 131 -19.36 7.53 3.15
C ILE A 131 -19.78 6.46 2.13
N TYR A 132 -21.04 6.52 1.70
CA TYR A 132 -21.55 5.60 0.68
C TYR A 132 -20.85 5.79 -0.68
N ASN A 133 -20.50 4.67 -1.33
CA ASN A 133 -19.83 4.62 -2.63
C ASN A 133 -18.49 5.37 -2.68
N THR A 134 -17.66 5.25 -1.64
CA THR A 134 -16.26 5.66 -1.69
C THR A 134 -15.52 4.88 -2.78
N LYS A 135 -14.62 5.56 -3.50
CA LYS A 135 -13.79 4.95 -4.52
C LYS A 135 -12.32 4.96 -4.16
N GLU A 136 -11.83 6.15 -3.85
CA GLU A 136 -10.42 6.43 -3.71
C GLU A 136 -10.20 7.58 -2.74
N ILE A 137 -9.03 7.58 -2.16
CA ILE A 137 -8.50 8.63 -1.30
C ILE A 137 -7.20 9.14 -1.92
N LEU A 138 -7.10 10.46 -2.07
CA LEU A 138 -5.94 11.14 -2.59
C LEU A 138 -5.21 11.79 -1.42
N PHE A 139 -3.91 11.55 -1.34
CA PHE A 139 -3.06 12.10 -0.30
C PHE A 139 -2.19 13.23 -0.88
N PHE A 140 -2.29 14.40 -0.28
CA PHE A 140 -1.49 15.57 -0.60
C PHE A 140 -0.59 15.92 0.59
N GLN A 141 0.68 16.10 0.30
CA GLN A 141 1.71 16.34 1.31
C GLN A 141 2.26 17.76 1.17
N LYS A 142 2.44 18.45 2.30
CA LYS A 142 3.17 19.72 2.30
C LYS A 142 4.63 19.49 1.92
N CYS A 143 5.13 20.34 1.04
CA CYS A 143 6.53 20.40 0.61
C CYS A 143 6.98 21.87 0.50
N ILE A 144 8.27 22.10 0.23
CA ILE A 144 8.87 23.45 0.16
C ILE A 144 8.14 24.34 -0.86
N SER A 145 7.62 23.77 -1.94
CA SER A 145 6.91 24.48 -3.01
C SER A 145 5.38 24.51 -2.86
N GLY A 146 4.83 24.06 -1.73
CA GLY A 146 3.38 24.08 -1.46
C GLY A 146 2.81 22.70 -1.15
N LEU A 147 1.71 22.33 -1.79
CA LEU A 147 1.08 21.01 -1.66
C LEU A 147 1.33 20.19 -2.93
N LYS A 148 1.74 18.94 -2.78
CA LYS A 148 1.93 17.99 -3.88
C LYS A 148 1.14 16.71 -3.61
N MET A 149 0.50 16.16 -4.64
CA MET A 149 -0.09 14.82 -4.56
C MET A 149 1.01 13.77 -4.37
N GLU A 150 0.93 12.99 -3.30
CA GLU A 150 1.88 11.93 -2.94
C GLU A 150 1.42 10.58 -3.50
N THR A 151 0.18 10.17 -3.20
CA THR A 151 -0.37 8.90 -3.66
C THR A 151 -1.90 8.95 -3.78
N ILE A 152 -2.45 7.98 -4.51
CA ILE A 152 -3.88 7.71 -4.63
C ILE A 152 -4.09 6.26 -4.22
N GLU A 153 -4.98 6.00 -3.27
CA GLU A 153 -5.31 4.66 -2.81
C GLU A 153 -6.77 4.34 -3.06
N SER A 154 -7.03 3.08 -3.42
CA SER A 154 -8.39 2.56 -3.54
C SER A 154 -9.03 2.43 -2.16
N LEU A 155 -10.30 2.83 -2.03
CA LEU A 155 -11.12 2.59 -0.85
C LEU A 155 -12.01 1.34 -0.99
N TYR A 156 -11.75 0.50 -2.01
CA TYR A 156 -12.43 -0.79 -2.13
C TYR A 156 -12.20 -1.65 -0.89
N ALA A 157 -13.27 -2.19 -0.30
CA ALA A 157 -13.23 -2.98 0.93
C ALA A 157 -12.48 -2.30 2.10
N PHE A 158 -12.53 -0.97 2.18
CA PHE A 158 -12.04 -0.19 3.32
C PHE A 158 -12.99 -0.33 4.51
N GLU A 159 -12.90 -1.46 5.21
CA GLU A 159 -13.78 -1.80 6.33
C GLU A 159 -12.96 -2.28 7.52
N LYS A 160 -13.12 -1.63 8.68
CA LYS A 160 -12.30 -1.92 9.86
C LYS A 160 -12.50 -3.34 10.36
N ARG A 161 -13.74 -3.83 10.28
CA ARG A 161 -14.14 -5.15 10.81
C ARG A 161 -13.47 -6.31 10.08
N LEU A 162 -13.09 -6.11 8.83
CA LEU A 162 -12.44 -7.11 8.01
C LEU A 162 -10.92 -7.17 8.27
N TYR A 163 -10.37 -6.23 9.05
CA TYR A 163 -8.92 -6.08 9.25
C TYR A 163 -8.13 -6.24 7.94
N SER A 164 -8.69 -5.69 6.85
CA SER A 164 -8.11 -5.87 5.52
C SER A 164 -6.77 -5.15 5.43
N GLU A 165 -5.84 -5.69 4.65
CA GLU A 165 -4.58 -5.03 4.29
C GLU A 165 -4.85 -3.58 3.85
N ASN A 166 -5.87 -3.39 3.01
CA ASN A 166 -6.22 -2.07 2.48
C ASN A 166 -6.63 -1.08 3.60
N TYR A 167 -7.35 -1.54 4.62
CA TYR A 167 -7.67 -0.70 5.78
C TYR A 167 -6.40 -0.23 6.49
N ILE A 168 -5.47 -1.16 6.76
CA ILE A 168 -4.21 -0.87 7.44
C ILE A 168 -3.33 0.06 6.60
N LYS A 169 -3.22 -0.20 5.29
CA LYS A 169 -2.45 0.61 4.33
C LYS A 169 -2.97 2.05 4.26
N VAL A 170 -4.27 2.24 4.07
CA VAL A 170 -4.88 3.58 4.05
C VAL A 170 -4.70 4.27 5.39
N GLN A 171 -4.89 3.57 6.51
CA GLN A 171 -4.64 4.12 7.85
C GLN A 171 -3.17 4.56 8.02
N ASN A 172 -2.21 3.79 7.52
CA ASN A 172 -0.78 4.15 7.52
C ASN A 172 -0.53 5.46 6.77
N HIS A 173 -1.12 5.62 5.58
CA HIS A 173 -0.99 6.87 4.81
C HIS A 173 -1.64 8.06 5.52
N ILE A 174 -2.79 7.89 6.18
CA ILE A 174 -3.42 8.94 7.00
C ILE A 174 -2.47 9.35 8.13
N MET A 175 -1.91 8.37 8.87
CA MET A 175 -0.95 8.64 9.95
C MET A 175 0.31 9.36 9.46
N GLN A 176 0.87 8.96 8.32
CA GLN A 176 2.03 9.63 7.73
C GLN A 176 1.71 11.06 7.29
N THR A 177 0.54 11.28 6.70
CA THR A 177 0.08 12.60 6.27
C THR A 177 -0.09 13.52 7.47
N LEU A 178 -0.67 13.03 8.58
CA LEU A 178 -0.78 13.75 9.84
C LEU A 178 0.60 14.17 10.37
N LYS A 179 1.55 13.23 10.43
CA LYS A 179 2.91 13.49 10.95
C LYS A 179 3.68 14.52 10.14
N ARG A 180 3.45 14.59 8.83
CA ARG A 180 4.20 15.47 7.93
C ARG A 180 3.43 16.76 7.59
N GLY A 181 2.16 16.85 7.96
CA GLY A 181 1.26 17.94 7.60
C GLY A 181 0.76 17.83 6.15
N GLY A 182 -0.54 17.75 5.93
CA GLY A 182 -1.07 17.53 4.58
C GLY A 182 -2.58 17.58 4.49
N ILE A 183 -3.10 17.13 3.35
CA ILE A 183 -4.53 17.11 3.04
C ILE A 183 -4.87 15.76 2.43
N ILE A 184 -6.00 15.19 2.85
CA ILE A 184 -6.61 14.06 2.17
C ILE A 184 -7.91 14.48 1.47
N LEU A 185 -8.16 13.93 0.29
CA LEU A 185 -9.43 14.06 -0.41
C LEU A 185 -10.04 12.69 -0.64
N ILE A 186 -11.30 12.50 -0.26
CA ILE A 186 -12.06 11.27 -0.47
C ILE A 186 -13.03 11.51 -1.61
N VAL A 187 -12.95 10.67 -2.64
CA VAL A 187 -13.84 10.73 -3.80
C VAL A 187 -14.93 9.67 -3.66
N ALA A 188 -16.19 10.10 -3.71
CA ALA A 188 -17.36 9.25 -3.62
C ALA A 188 -18.33 9.45 -4.80
N GLY A 189 -19.04 8.37 -5.17
CA GLY A 189 -19.94 8.28 -6.31
C GLY A 189 -19.42 7.33 -7.39
N SER A 190 -20.13 7.12 -8.49
CA SER A 190 -19.77 6.15 -9.54
C SER A 190 -18.80 6.73 -10.60
N LYS A 191 -17.97 5.89 -11.25
CA LYS A 191 -16.93 6.38 -12.19
C LYS A 191 -17.64 6.85 -13.47
N GLY A 192 -17.31 8.04 -13.97
CA GLY A 192 -17.98 8.61 -15.15
C GLY A 192 -19.41 9.13 -14.93
N LEU A 193 -19.96 9.04 -13.72
CA LEU A 193 -21.27 9.59 -13.38
C LEU A 193 -21.12 10.82 -12.49
N THR A 194 -21.72 11.92 -12.91
CA THR A 194 -21.97 13.10 -12.08
C THR A 194 -23.31 12.95 -11.36
N PRO A 195 -23.42 13.35 -10.08
CA PRO A 195 -22.43 14.11 -9.31
C PRO A 195 -21.45 13.25 -8.51
N GLN A 196 -20.16 13.59 -8.58
CA GLN A 196 -19.13 13.09 -7.66
C GLN A 196 -19.05 13.99 -6.42
N ARG A 197 -19.14 13.38 -5.23
CA ARG A 197 -18.96 14.07 -3.95
C ARG A 197 -17.49 13.94 -3.55
N ILE A 198 -16.87 15.05 -3.14
CA ILE A 198 -15.51 15.03 -2.61
C ILE A 198 -15.52 15.62 -1.22
N TYR A 199 -14.93 14.90 -0.27
CA TYR A 199 -14.75 15.30 1.10
C TYR A 199 -13.26 15.55 1.31
N GLY A 200 -12.88 16.61 2.02
CA GLY A 200 -11.48 16.93 2.27
C GLY A 200 -11.22 17.12 3.75
N TYR A 201 -10.04 16.70 4.20
CA TYR A 201 -9.57 16.89 5.58
C TYR A 201 -8.12 17.39 5.57
N ILE A 202 -7.85 18.41 6.39
CA ILE A 202 -6.51 18.88 6.70
C ILE A 202 -6.00 18.05 7.87
N LEU A 203 -4.79 17.52 7.74
CA LEU A 203 -4.12 16.70 8.73
C LEU A 203 -2.82 17.37 9.12
N GLU A 204 -2.76 17.97 10.29
CA GLU A 204 -1.57 18.53 10.91
C GLU A 204 -1.32 17.88 12.27
N GLU A 205 -0.11 17.99 12.79
CA GLU A 205 0.28 17.36 14.06
C GLU A 205 -0.70 17.65 15.20
N THR A 206 -1.30 18.85 15.24
CA THR A 206 -2.24 19.28 16.28
C THR A 206 -3.70 19.36 15.82
N GLU A 207 -4.00 19.08 14.55
CA GLU A 207 -5.33 19.36 13.99
C GLU A 207 -5.74 18.34 12.91
N CYS A 208 -6.93 17.76 13.08
CA CYS A 208 -7.64 17.01 12.05
C CYS A 208 -8.99 17.68 11.80
N CYS A 209 -9.07 18.51 10.76
CA CYS A 209 -10.26 19.31 10.49
C CYS A 209 -10.74 19.20 9.04
N LYS A 210 -12.00 19.54 8.79
CA LYS A 210 -12.58 19.48 7.45
C LYS A 210 -12.03 20.61 6.58
N CYS A 211 -11.62 20.28 5.36
CA CYS A 211 -11.19 21.28 4.38
C CYS A 211 -12.32 22.27 4.05
N PRO A 212 -12.00 23.57 3.91
CA PRO A 212 -12.90 24.53 3.28
C PRO A 212 -13.27 24.11 1.85
N GLU A 213 -14.51 24.36 1.42
CA GLU A 213 -14.96 24.00 0.07
C GLU A 213 -14.12 24.66 -1.05
N SER A 214 -13.64 25.89 -0.80
CA SER A 214 -12.77 26.61 -1.73
C SER A 214 -11.48 25.84 -2.02
N LEU A 215 -10.89 25.23 -1.00
CA LEU A 215 -9.66 24.45 -1.12
C LEU A 215 -9.91 23.14 -1.88
N ILE A 216 -11.02 22.45 -1.59
CA ILE A 216 -11.43 21.24 -2.32
C ILE A 216 -11.59 21.54 -3.82
N ARG A 217 -12.16 22.70 -4.18
CA ARG A 217 -12.33 23.11 -5.60
C ARG A 217 -11.01 23.37 -6.31
N ILE A 218 -9.99 23.84 -5.60
CA ILE A 218 -8.65 24.06 -6.16
C ILE A 218 -7.96 22.71 -6.38
N LEU A 219 -7.95 21.86 -5.36
CA LEU A 219 -7.24 20.57 -5.42
C LEU A 219 -7.89 19.59 -6.41
N ARG A 220 -9.19 19.70 -6.67
CA ARG A 220 -9.89 18.95 -7.73
C ARG A 220 -9.33 19.16 -9.15
N LYS A 221 -8.56 20.23 -9.38
CA LYS A 221 -8.03 20.59 -10.71
C LYS A 221 -6.56 20.17 -10.90
N ILE A 222 -5.92 19.68 -9.85
CA ILE A 222 -4.55 19.17 -9.85
C ILE A 222 -4.59 17.69 -10.21
#